data_AF-A0A3L6JP81-F1
#
_entry.id   AF-A0A3L6JP81-F1
#
_cell.length_a   1.000
_cell.length_b   1.000
_cell.length_c   1.000
_cell.angle_alpha   90.00
_cell.angle_beta   90.00
_cell.angle_gamma   90.00
#
_symmetry.space_group_name_H-M   'P 1'
#
loop_
_entity.id
_entity.type
_entity.pdbx_description
1 polymer ?
#
loop_
_entity_poly.entity_id
_entity_poly.type
_entity_poly.pdbx_seq_one_letter_code
_entity_poly.pdbx_strand_id
1 'polypeptide(L)'
;MKLNEIEADKNVSEVVVRVVSINPARMIQTRDGRKTQLTEVLVADETGRVILSLWGFGEGAKISAGKVIKITDGWAKEWKGKIQLSLGRSGRIEVVADDGSLPSIEQLKTVLGTEDSSN
;
A
#
# COMPACT_ATOMS: atom_id res chain seq x y z
N MET A 1 -3.80 4.98 13.12
CA MET A 1 -2.40 4.58 13.40
C MET A 1 -1.49 5.07 12.28
N LYS A 2 -0.17 5.09 12.50
CA LYS A 2 0.83 5.39 11.47
C LYS A 2 1.50 4.12 10.92
N LEU A 3 2.20 4.25 9.80
CA LEU A 3 2.88 3.12 9.15
C LEU A 3 4.00 2.51 9.99
N ASN A 4 4.76 3.32 10.73
CA ASN A 4 5.84 2.83 11.60
C ASN A 4 5.34 2.03 12.83
N GLU A 5 4.05 2.12 13.17
CA GLU A 5 3.41 1.34 14.23
C GLU A 5 2.94 -0.04 13.74
N ILE A 6 3.02 -0.29 12.43
CA ILE A 6 2.58 -1.56 11.85
C ILE A 6 3.67 -2.61 12.06
N GLU A 7 3.28 -3.73 12.64
CA GLU A 7 4.13 -4.90 12.81
C GLU A 7 3.67 -6.05 11.91
N ALA A 8 4.62 -6.92 11.54
CA ALA A 8 4.32 -8.11 10.77
C ALA A 8 3.37 -9.06 11.52
N ASP A 9 2.58 -9.81 10.74
CA ASP A 9 1.63 -10.82 11.21
C ASP A 9 0.56 -10.28 12.18
N LYS A 10 0.23 -8.99 12.03
CA LYS A 10 -0.84 -8.31 12.78
C LYS A 10 -1.92 -7.74 11.86
N ASN A 11 -3.12 -7.60 12.43
CA ASN A 11 -4.20 -6.85 11.82
C ASN A 11 -3.92 -5.34 11.90
N VAL A 12 -4.26 -4.65 10.82
CA VAL A 12 -4.20 -3.19 10.71
C VAL A 12 -5.65 -2.72 10.65
N SER A 13 -6.18 -2.29 11.79
CA SER A 13 -7.60 -1.91 11.91
C SER A 13 -7.93 -0.72 11.02
N GLU A 14 -7.09 0.32 11.05
CA GLU A 14 -7.28 1.53 10.25
C GLU A 14 -5.98 2.32 10.05
N VAL A 15 -5.61 2.57 8.80
CA VAL A 15 -4.49 3.45 8.45
C VAL A 15 -4.82 4.33 7.25
N VAL A 16 -4.42 5.60 7.30
CA VAL A 16 -4.62 6.59 6.23
C VAL A 16 -3.27 6.94 5.64
N VAL A 17 -3.13 6.79 4.32
CA VAL A 17 -1.84 6.90 3.62
C VAL A 17 -2.03 7.57 2.26
N ARG A 18 -0.95 8.16 1.74
CA ARG A 18 -0.93 8.69 0.38
C ARG A 18 -0.39 7.65 -0.59
N VAL A 19 -1.04 7.50 -1.73
CA VAL A 19 -0.57 6.67 -2.84
C VAL A 19 0.60 7.39 -3.52
N VAL A 20 1.78 6.78 -3.50
CA VAL A 20 3.00 7.33 -4.12
C VAL A 20 3.13 6.84 -5.56
N SER A 21 2.98 5.53 -5.78
CA SER A 21 3.04 4.93 -7.11
C SER A 21 2.23 3.65 -7.19
N ILE A 22 1.82 3.27 -8.39
CA ILE A 22 1.07 2.05 -8.67
C ILE A 22 1.83 1.29 -9.74
N ASN A 23 2.22 0.05 -9.44
CA ASN A 23 2.86 -0.82 -10.41
C ASN A 23 1.83 -1.40 -11.39
N PRO A 24 2.24 -1.75 -12.62
CA PRO A 24 1.38 -2.46 -13.54
C PRO A 24 0.85 -3.76 -12.91
N ALA A 25 -0.41 -4.03 -13.17
CA ALA A 25 -1.05 -5.27 -12.78
C ALA A 25 -0.32 -6.49 -13.35
N ARG A 26 -0.01 -7.47 -12.51
CA ARG A 26 0.57 -8.76 -12.93
C ARG A 26 -0.44 -9.89 -12.81
N MET A 27 -0.48 -10.74 -13.84
CA MET A 27 -1.26 -11.98 -13.82
C MET A 27 -0.52 -13.04 -13.02
N ILE A 28 -1.19 -13.62 -12.02
CA ILE A 28 -0.66 -14.68 -11.16
C ILE A 28 -1.54 -15.91 -11.30
N GLN A 29 -0.92 -17.08 -11.41
CA GLN A 29 -1.62 -18.35 -11.29
C GLN A 29 -1.49 -18.83 -9.84
N THR A 30 -2.62 -19.06 -9.18
CA THR A 30 -2.67 -19.58 -7.81
C THR A 30 -2.35 -21.08 -7.79
N ARG A 31 -2.05 -21.62 -6.61
CA ARG A 31 -1.67 -23.04 -6.44
C ARG A 31 -2.75 -24.02 -6.90
N ASP A 32 -4.02 -23.64 -6.80
CA ASP A 32 -5.19 -24.38 -7.28
C ASP A 32 -5.47 -24.18 -8.78
N GLY A 33 -4.58 -23.51 -9.51
CA GLY A 33 -4.66 -23.33 -10.96
C GLY A 33 -5.54 -22.17 -11.43
N ARG A 34 -6.17 -21.42 -10.52
CA ARG A 34 -6.96 -20.24 -10.87
C ARG A 34 -6.05 -19.08 -11.28
N LYS A 35 -6.55 -18.21 -12.16
CA LYS A 35 -5.87 -16.95 -12.50
C LYS A 35 -6.38 -15.85 -11.58
N THR A 36 -5.47 -15.05 -11.05
CA THR A 36 -5.75 -13.83 -10.31
C THR A 36 -4.82 -12.71 -10.79
N GLN A 37 -5.09 -11.49 -10.35
CA GLN A 37 -4.26 -10.33 -10.63
C GLN A 37 -3.71 -9.81 -9.31
N LEU A 38 -2.46 -9.35 -9.35
CA LEU A 38 -1.83 -8.66 -8.23
C LEU A 38 -1.39 -7.28 -8.72
N THR A 39 -1.78 -6.25 -7.98
CA THR A 39 -1.31 -4.88 -8.18
C THR A 39 -0.58 -4.45 -6.92
N GLU A 40 0.70 -4.10 -7.06
CA GLU A 40 1.50 -3.57 -5.96
C GLU A 40 1.45 -2.04 -5.99
N VAL A 41 1.20 -1.45 -4.84
CA VAL A 41 0.99 -0.02 -4.69
C VAL A 41 1.94 0.47 -3.61
N LEU A 42 2.79 1.44 -3.95
CA LEU A 42 3.60 2.11 -2.94
C LEU A 42 2.75 3.17 -2.26
N VAL A 43 2.59 3.03 -0.94
CA VAL A 43 1.89 4.01 -0.11
C VAL A 43 2.82 4.50 0.99
N ALA A 44 2.64 5.75 1.41
CA ALA A 44 3.48 6.36 2.41
C ALA A 44 2.72 7.39 3.25
N ASP A 45 3.22 7.62 4.45
CA ASP A 45 2.87 8.71 5.34
C ASP A 45 4.15 9.42 5.79
N GLU A 46 4.07 10.31 6.79
CA GLU A 46 5.26 10.99 7.31
C GLU A 46 6.23 10.08 8.08
N THR A 47 5.79 8.87 8.46
CA THR A 47 6.55 7.94 9.30
C THR A 47 7.27 6.85 8.50
N GLY A 48 6.83 6.59 7.26
CA GLY A 48 7.47 5.62 6.40
C GLY A 48 6.70 5.28 5.14
N ARG A 49 7.12 4.17 4.50
CA ARG A 49 6.51 3.62 3.28
C ARG A 49 6.27 2.13 3.42
N VAL A 50 5.24 1.65 2.73
CA VAL A 50 4.92 0.21 2.66
C VAL A 50 4.36 -0.14 1.28
N ILE A 51 4.54 -1.40 0.88
CA ILE A 51 3.87 -1.93 -0.32
C ILE A 51 2.51 -2.49 0.09
N LEU A 52 1.46 -1.97 -0.53
CA LEU A 52 0.11 -2.50 -0.47
C LEU A 52 -0.12 -3.44 -1.66
N SER A 53 -0.37 -4.71 -1.36
CA SER A 53 -0.68 -5.78 -2.31
C SER A 53 -2.18 -5.94 -2.48
N LEU A 54 -2.68 -5.56 -3.66
CA LEU A 54 -4.08 -5.70 -4.03
C LEU A 54 -4.29 -6.94 -4.89
N TRP A 55 -5.03 -7.90 -4.35
CA TRP A 55 -5.33 -9.16 -5.01
C TRP A 55 -6.72 -9.13 -5.62
N GLY A 56 -6.83 -9.56 -6.87
CA GLY A 56 -8.07 -9.59 -7.62
C GLY A 56 -8.03 -8.71 -8.86
N PHE A 57 -8.94 -9.01 -9.79
CA PHE A 57 -9.03 -8.31 -11.06
C PHE A 57 -9.57 -6.89 -10.85
N GLY A 58 -8.85 -5.89 -11.35
CA GLY A 58 -9.28 -4.49 -11.33
C GLY A 58 -9.20 -3.78 -9.98
N GLU A 59 -8.71 -4.41 -8.91
CA GLU A 59 -8.65 -3.77 -7.58
C GLU A 59 -7.77 -2.52 -7.58
N GLY A 60 -6.64 -2.54 -8.29
CA GLY A 60 -5.75 -1.38 -8.42
C GLY A 60 -6.28 -0.25 -9.30
N ALA A 61 -7.31 -0.49 -10.13
CA ALA A 61 -7.85 0.53 -11.03
C ALA A 61 -8.67 1.61 -10.29
N LYS A 62 -9.04 1.35 -9.03
CA LYS A 62 -9.87 2.24 -8.19
C LYS A 62 -9.06 3.34 -7.51
N ILE A 63 -7.74 3.32 -7.63
CA ILE A 63 -6.83 4.25 -6.95
C ILE A 63 -5.87 4.91 -7.95
N SER A 64 -5.28 6.04 -7.57
CA SER A 64 -4.36 6.80 -8.41
C SER A 64 -3.27 7.44 -7.57
N ALA A 65 -2.08 7.62 -8.15
CA ALA A 65 -0.98 8.32 -7.49
C ALA A 65 -1.42 9.73 -7.04
N GLY A 66 -0.96 10.12 -5.85
CA GLY A 66 -1.28 11.40 -5.21
C GLY A 66 -2.54 11.38 -4.35
N LYS A 67 -3.45 10.41 -4.53
CA LYS A 67 -4.66 10.30 -3.72
C LYS A 67 -4.36 9.81 -2.31
N VAL A 68 -5.19 10.25 -1.37
CA VAL A 68 -5.21 9.74 0.00
C VAL A 68 -6.21 8.60 0.06
N ILE A 69 -5.78 7.48 0.65
CA ILE A 69 -6.63 6.32 0.86
C ILE A 69 -6.65 5.94 2.33
N LYS A 70 -7.81 5.45 2.76
CA LYS A 70 -8.03 4.83 4.05
C LYS A 70 -8.11 3.33 3.85
N ILE A 71 -7.29 2.58 4.56
CA ILE A 71 -7.30 1.12 4.59
C ILE A 71 -7.91 0.71 5.92
N THR A 72 -8.92 -0.15 5.87
CA THR A 72 -9.60 -0.71 7.05
C THR A 72 -9.53 -2.23 6.99
N ASP A 73 -9.33 -2.88 8.14
CA ASP A 73 -9.18 -4.34 8.26
C ASP A 73 -8.09 -4.92 7.33
N GLY A 74 -6.96 -4.24 7.27
CA GLY A 74 -5.76 -4.68 6.58
C GLY A 74 -5.03 -5.81 7.31
N TRP A 75 -4.13 -6.47 6.61
CA TRP A 75 -3.21 -7.44 7.16
C TRP A 75 -1.78 -7.09 6.80
N ALA A 76 -0.93 -6.99 7.82
CA ALA A 76 0.50 -6.79 7.65
C ALA A 76 1.22 -8.13 7.65
N LYS A 77 2.07 -8.34 6.65
CA LYS A 77 2.87 -9.56 6.50
C LYS A 77 4.31 -9.18 6.17
N GLU A 78 5.27 -9.89 6.73
CA GLU A 78 6.64 -9.76 6.29
C GLU A 78 6.89 -10.52 4.98
N TRP A 79 7.53 -9.84 4.03
CA TRP A 79 7.99 -10.42 2.78
C TRP A 79 9.40 -9.93 2.47
N LYS A 80 10.36 -10.87 2.42
CA LYS A 80 11.78 -10.59 2.18
C LYS A 80 12.35 -9.50 3.13
N GLY A 81 12.02 -9.57 4.41
CA GLY A 81 12.50 -8.61 5.43
C GLY A 81 11.84 -7.23 5.36
N LYS A 82 10.76 -7.05 4.57
CA LYS A 82 9.98 -5.81 4.52
C LYS A 82 8.52 -6.09 4.83
N ILE A 83 7.89 -5.21 5.58
CA ILE A 83 6.44 -5.28 5.80
C ILE A 83 5.72 -4.99 4.49
N GLN A 84 4.67 -5.75 4.22
CA GLN A 84 3.71 -5.52 3.15
C GLN A 84 2.31 -5.53 3.74
N LEU A 85 1.46 -4.63 3.25
CA LEU A 85 0.04 -4.62 3.55
C LEU A 85 -0.73 -5.39 2.49
N SER A 86 -1.80 -6.02 2.91
CA SER A 86 -2.78 -6.63 2.03
C SER A 86 -4.17 -6.41 2.62
N LEU A 87 -5.20 -6.54 1.78
CA LEU A 87 -6.57 -6.53 2.27
C LEU A 87 -6.88 -7.92 2.85
N GLY A 88 -7.28 -7.96 4.13
CA GLY A 88 -7.80 -9.18 4.73
C GLY A 88 -9.16 -9.57 4.13
N ARG A 89 -9.79 -10.61 4.68
CA ARG A 89 -11.11 -11.08 4.22
C ARG A 89 -12.19 -9.99 4.25
N SER A 90 -12.12 -9.10 5.24
CA SER A 90 -13.03 -7.96 5.42
C SER A 90 -12.39 -6.63 5.03
N GLY A 91 -11.16 -6.67 4.49
CA GLY A 91 -10.35 -5.49 4.21
C GLY A 91 -10.96 -4.60 3.13
N ARG A 92 -10.89 -3.29 3.32
CA ARG A 92 -11.45 -2.29 2.40
C ARG A 92 -10.49 -1.14 2.19
N ILE A 93 -10.63 -0.51 1.03
CA ILE A 93 -9.96 0.73 0.67
C ILE A 93 -11.02 1.75 0.30
N GLU A 94 -10.87 2.94 0.86
CA GLU A 94 -11.69 4.10 0.54
C GLU A 94 -10.77 5.25 0.12
N VAL A 95 -11.07 5.91 -1.01
CA VAL A 95 -10.42 7.16 -1.37
C VAL A 95 -11.08 8.26 -0.54
N VAL A 96 -10.28 8.94 0.28
CA VAL A 96 -10.78 9.99 1.17
C VAL A 96 -10.33 11.36 0.68
N ALA A 97 -11.00 12.41 1.16
CA ALA A 97 -10.58 13.79 0.90
C ALA A 97 -9.19 14.04 1.50
N ASP A 98 -8.36 14.76 0.77
CA ASP A 98 -7.07 15.21 1.26
C ASP A 98 -7.28 16.45 2.14
N ASP A 99 -7.10 16.28 3.46
CA ASP A 99 -7.24 17.33 4.46
C ASP A 99 -5.90 18.05 4.74
N GLY A 100 -4.83 17.70 4.04
CA GLY A 100 -3.51 18.26 4.23
C GLY A 100 -2.72 17.66 5.41
N SER A 101 -3.24 16.62 6.08
CA SER A 101 -2.54 15.95 7.17
C SER A 101 -1.35 15.10 6.73
N LEU A 102 -1.35 14.65 5.47
CA LEU A 102 -0.28 13.84 4.89
C LEU A 102 0.62 14.66 3.97
N PRO A 103 1.95 14.45 4.01
CA PRO A 103 2.88 15.11 3.10
C PRO A 103 2.48 14.89 1.63
N SER A 104 2.79 15.87 0.78
CA SER A 104 2.52 15.76 -0.67
C SER A 104 3.31 14.62 -1.30
N ILE A 105 2.82 14.11 -2.43
CA ILE A 105 3.50 13.05 -3.18
C ILE A 105 4.94 13.43 -3.57
N GLU A 106 5.21 14.70 -3.86
CA GLU A 106 6.55 15.15 -4.25
C GLU A 106 7.50 15.16 -3.04
N GLN A 107 7.03 15.62 -1.88
CA GLN A 107 7.81 15.53 -0.63
C GLN A 107 8.13 14.07 -0.29
N LEU A 108 7.15 13.17 -0.40
CA LEU A 108 7.35 11.75 -0.17
C LEU A 108 8.36 11.18 -1.17
N LYS A 109 8.23 11.44 -2.47
CA LYS A 109 9.20 10.98 -3.48
C LYS A 109 10.61 11.49 -3.23
N THR A 110 10.79 12.74 -2.80
CA THR A 110 12.11 13.28 -2.46
C THR A 110 12.75 12.46 -1.33
N VAL A 111 12.02 12.24 -0.24
CA VAL A 111 12.52 11.45 0.91
C VAL A 111 12.80 10.00 0.51
N LEU A 112 11.96 9.39 -0.32
CA LEU A 112 12.12 8.00 -0.76
C LEU A 112 13.22 7.82 -1.81
N GLY A 113 13.44 8.80 -2.69
CA GLY A 113 14.46 8.78 -3.72
C GLY A 113 15.87 9.05 -3.20
N THR A 114 16.01 9.76 -2.07
CA THR A 114 17.29 9.93 -1.38
C THR A 114 17.84 8.62 -0.79
N GLU A 115 16.98 7.62 -0.56
CA GLU A 115 17.42 6.30 -0.06
C GLU A 115 18.01 5.40 -1.16
N ASP A 116 17.55 5.51 -2.41
CA ASP A 116 17.99 4.67 -3.54
C ASP A 116 19.24 5.23 -4.27
N SER A 117 19.73 6.41 -3.88
CA SER A 117 20.90 7.07 -4.48
C SER A 117 22.21 6.96 -3.67
N SER A 118 22.21 6.12 -2.63
CA SER A 118 23.43 5.75 -1.89
C SER A 118 23.82 4.31 -2.19
N ASN A 119 24.42 4.07 -3.35
CA ASN A 119 25.37 2.96 -3.56
C ASN A 119 26.38 3.29 -4.67
#